data_AF-A0A7V1PBM3-F1
#
_entry.id   AF-A0A7V1PBM3-F1
#
_cell.length_a   1.000
_cell.length_b   1.000
_cell.length_c   1.000
_cell.angle_alpha   90.00
_cell.angle_beta   90.00
_cell.angle_gamma   90.00
#
_symmetry.space_group_name_H-M   'P 1'
#
loop_
_entity.id
_entity.type
_entity.pdbx_description
1 polymer ?
#
loop_
_entity_poly.entity_id
_entity_poly.type
_entity_poly.pdbx_seq_one_letter_code
_entity_poly.pdbx_strand_id
1 'polypeptide(L)'
;MPANLTPEFLAARERFNKARSDEERLDALQEMLATIPKHKGTEKMQADIKRRIAKLREKMEQRRRSGKSSGPSYHVERVGAAQVALVGPPNSGKSSILAALTNASPDIAP
;
A
#
# COMPACT_ATOMS: atom_id res chain seq x y z
N MET A 1 -15.29 24.80 -14.95
CA MET A 1 -15.49 25.69 -13.78
C MET A 1 -14.14 25.89 -13.12
N PRO A 2 -13.76 27.13 -12.77
CA PRO A 2 -12.55 27.36 -11.98
C PRO A 2 -12.73 26.69 -10.61
N ALA A 3 -11.71 25.98 -10.15
CA ALA A 3 -11.69 25.38 -8.83
C ALA A 3 -11.02 26.36 -7.86
N ASN A 4 -11.74 26.79 -6.82
CA ASN A 4 -11.16 27.57 -5.73
C ASN A 4 -10.35 26.61 -4.85
N LEU A 5 -9.06 26.46 -5.17
CA LEU A 5 -8.15 25.59 -4.44
C LEU A 5 -7.81 26.20 -3.07
N THR A 6 -7.73 25.37 -2.04
CA THR A 6 -7.38 25.79 -0.69
C THR A 6 -5.89 26.16 -0.59
N PRO A 7 -5.50 27.07 0.31
CA PRO A 7 -4.07 27.35 0.58
C PRO A 7 -3.29 26.10 0.95
N GLU A 8 -3.93 25.18 1.69
CA GLU A 8 -3.38 23.88 2.07
C GLU A 8 -3.05 23.02 0.85
N PHE A 9 -3.96 22.95 -0.12
CA PHE A 9 -3.72 22.23 -1.37
C PHE A 9 -2.55 22.84 -2.16
N LEU A 10 -2.46 24.16 -2.21
CA LEU A 10 -1.37 24.86 -2.89
C LEU A 10 -0.02 24.58 -2.21
N ALA A 11 0.02 24.61 -0.88
CA ALA A 11 1.21 24.26 -0.11
C ALA A 11 1.63 22.80 -0.34
N ALA A 12 0.69 21.85 -0.31
CA ALA A 12 0.94 20.44 -0.60
C ALA A 12 1.46 20.24 -2.05
N ARG A 13 0.92 21.00 -3.00
CA ARG A 13 1.39 20.99 -4.41
C ARG A 13 2.80 21.56 -4.54
N GLU A 14 3.15 22.60 -3.81
CA GLU A 14 4.52 23.09 -3.75
C GLU A 14 5.47 22.07 -3.15
N ARG A 15 5.07 21.40 -2.07
CA ARG A 15 5.85 20.29 -1.49
C ARG A 15 6.08 19.19 -2.51
N PHE A 16 5.04 18.79 -3.25
CA PHE A 16 5.17 17.82 -4.33
C PHE A 16 6.18 18.26 -5.40
N ASN A 17 6.17 19.54 -5.79
CA ASN A 17 7.10 20.08 -6.78
C ASN A 17 8.55 20.14 -6.26
N LYS A 18 8.73 20.40 -4.95
CA LYS A 18 10.05 20.48 -4.30
C LYS A 18 10.60 19.11 -3.90
N ALA A 19 9.75 18.08 -3.81
CA ALA A 19 10.11 16.74 -3.35
C ALA A 19 11.19 16.09 -4.23
N ARG A 20 12.22 15.57 -3.56
CA ARG A 20 13.39 14.94 -4.21
C ARG A 20 13.27 13.42 -4.18
N SER A 21 12.70 12.86 -3.12
CA SER A 21 12.51 11.41 -2.97
C SER A 21 11.13 10.95 -3.45
N ASP A 22 11.01 9.66 -3.79
CA ASP A 22 9.73 9.07 -4.16
C ASP A 22 8.77 8.95 -2.94
N GLU A 23 9.31 8.90 -1.72
CA GLU A 23 8.54 8.91 -0.46
C GLU A 23 7.93 10.30 -0.20
N GLU A 24 8.75 11.36 -0.28
CA GLU A 24 8.28 12.74 -0.17
C GLU A 24 7.21 13.08 -1.20
N ARG A 25 7.37 12.58 -2.45
CA ARG A 25 6.37 12.75 -3.50
C ARG A 25 5.06 12.02 -3.16
N LEU A 26 5.15 10.84 -2.58
CA LEU A 26 3.97 10.06 -2.20
C LEU A 26 3.19 10.75 -1.08
N ASP A 27 3.89 11.25 -0.06
CA ASP A 27 3.28 11.95 1.06
C ASP A 27 2.62 13.25 0.60
N ALA A 28 3.32 14.05 -0.22
CA ALA A 28 2.75 15.28 -0.78
C ALA A 28 1.52 15.01 -1.66
N LEU A 29 1.50 13.93 -2.44
CA LEU A 29 0.31 13.54 -3.22
C LEU A 29 -0.87 13.12 -2.33
N GLN A 30 -0.61 12.44 -1.20
CA GLN A 30 -1.65 12.08 -0.23
C GLN A 30 -2.22 13.33 0.44
N GLU A 31 -1.36 14.29 0.81
CA GLU A 31 -1.76 15.58 1.38
C GLU A 31 -2.58 16.41 0.37
N MET A 32 -2.17 16.44 -0.90
CA MET A 32 -2.96 17.05 -1.98
C MET A 32 -4.32 16.39 -2.13
N LEU A 33 -4.43 15.06 -2.01
CA LEU A 33 -5.70 14.35 -2.10
C LEU A 33 -6.62 14.63 -0.90
N ALA A 34 -6.04 14.85 0.27
CA ALA A 34 -6.78 15.15 1.49
C ALA A 34 -7.38 16.57 1.48
N THR A 35 -6.63 17.54 0.96
CA THR A 35 -6.93 18.98 1.04
C THR A 35 -7.67 19.53 -0.18
N ILE A 36 -7.74 18.76 -1.27
CA ILE A 36 -8.47 19.16 -2.48
C ILE A 36 -9.97 19.32 -2.21
N PRO A 37 -10.62 20.40 -2.68
CA PRO A 37 -12.08 20.53 -2.61
C PRO A 37 -12.77 19.35 -3.28
N LYS A 38 -13.89 18.86 -2.72
CA LYS A 38 -14.62 17.70 -3.25
C LYS A 38 -15.92 18.13 -3.93
N HIS A 39 -15.81 18.65 -5.15
CA HIS A 39 -16.95 19.07 -5.96
C HIS A 39 -16.71 18.75 -7.44
N LYS A 40 -17.75 18.87 -8.29
CA LYS A 40 -17.68 18.53 -9.72
C LYS A 40 -16.48 19.15 -10.48
N GLY A 41 -16.09 20.37 -10.11
CA GLY A 41 -14.93 21.06 -10.70
C GLY A 41 -13.55 20.44 -10.45
N THR A 42 -13.38 19.56 -9.45
CA THR A 42 -12.09 18.95 -9.06
C THR A 42 -12.03 17.45 -9.30
N GLU A 43 -13.09 16.82 -9.79
CA GLU A 43 -13.15 15.35 -10.00
C GLU A 43 -11.99 14.83 -10.86
N LYS A 44 -11.70 15.52 -11.97
CA LYS A 44 -10.57 15.16 -12.84
C LYS A 44 -9.22 15.26 -12.13
N MET A 45 -9.06 16.26 -11.28
CA MET A 45 -7.83 16.47 -10.51
C MET A 45 -7.68 15.41 -9.42
N GLN A 46 -8.76 15.05 -8.72
CA GLN A 46 -8.77 13.94 -7.77
C GLN A 46 -8.39 12.62 -8.44
N ALA A 47 -8.95 12.35 -9.63
CA ALA A 47 -8.64 11.16 -10.41
C ALA A 47 -7.16 11.12 -10.82
N ASP A 48 -6.59 12.25 -11.26
CA ASP A 48 -5.17 12.34 -11.61
C ASP A 48 -4.27 12.10 -10.39
N ILE A 49 -4.57 12.72 -9.25
CA ILE A 49 -3.82 12.53 -8.00
C ILE A 49 -3.84 11.06 -7.58
N LYS A 50 -5.02 10.41 -7.55
CA LYS A 50 -5.16 8.98 -7.25
C LYS A 50 -4.35 8.10 -8.21
N ARG A 51 -4.38 8.41 -9.51
CA ARG A 51 -3.61 7.70 -10.53
C ARG A 51 -2.10 7.82 -10.30
N ARG A 52 -1.62 9.02 -9.94
CA ARG A 52 -0.20 9.25 -9.63
C ARG A 52 0.23 8.49 -8.37
N ILE A 53 -0.59 8.48 -7.32
CA ILE A 53 -0.35 7.69 -6.10
C ILE A 53 -0.20 6.21 -6.44
N ALA A 54 -1.13 5.64 -7.22
CA ALA A 54 -1.09 4.23 -7.61
C ALA A 54 0.20 3.87 -8.37
N LYS A 55 0.54 4.65 -9.39
CA LYS A 55 1.76 4.46 -10.18
C LYS A 55 3.03 4.57 -9.33
N LEU A 56 3.09 5.52 -8.42
CA LEU A 56 4.26 5.73 -7.57
C LEU A 56 4.44 4.59 -6.57
N ARG A 57 3.35 4.12 -5.96
CA ARG A 57 3.37 2.93 -5.09
C ARG A 57 3.84 1.69 -5.83
N GLU A 58 3.32 1.45 -7.03
CA GLU A 58 3.74 0.33 -7.88
C GLU A 58 5.23 0.40 -8.22
N LYS A 59 5.73 1.58 -8.63
CA LYS A 59 7.15 1.80 -8.91
C LYS A 59 8.05 1.54 -7.69
N MET A 60 7.63 2.00 -6.50
CA MET A 60 8.36 1.76 -5.26
C MET A 60 8.36 0.27 -4.89
N GLU A 61 7.24 -0.43 -5.09
CA GLU A 61 7.14 -1.87 -4.88
C GLU A 61 8.01 -2.65 -5.87
N GLN A 62 7.99 -2.31 -7.15
CA GLN A 62 8.84 -2.91 -8.18
C GLN A 62 10.32 -2.73 -7.84
N ARG A 63 10.75 -1.54 -7.41
CA ARG A 63 12.13 -1.31 -6.92
C ARG A 63 12.49 -2.17 -5.72
N ARG A 64 11.56 -2.32 -4.77
CA ARG A 64 11.74 -3.20 -3.61
C ARG A 64 11.85 -4.67 -4.02
N ARG A 65 11.09 -5.11 -5.03
CA ARG A 65 11.13 -6.47 -5.57
C ARG A 65 12.43 -6.72 -6.36
N SER A 66 12.82 -5.78 -7.23
CA SER A 66 14.05 -5.89 -8.03
C SER A 66 15.32 -5.82 -7.17
N GLY A 67 15.32 -5.04 -6.08
CA GLY A 67 16.41 -5.02 -5.10
C GLY A 67 16.44 -6.25 -4.17
N LYS A 68 15.37 -7.06 -4.15
CA LYS A 68 15.22 -8.27 -3.31
C LYS A 68 15.33 -9.58 -4.09
N SER A 69 15.90 -9.58 -5.29
CA SER A 69 16.24 -10.83 -5.99
C SER A 69 17.24 -11.74 -5.25
N SER A 70 17.69 -11.36 -4.05
CA SER A 70 18.58 -12.12 -3.16
C SER A 70 17.97 -12.40 -1.76
N GLY A 71 16.64 -12.34 -1.60
CA GLY A 71 15.99 -12.84 -0.38
C GLY A 71 15.42 -14.24 -0.60
N PRO A 72 15.35 -15.12 0.41
CA PRO A 72 14.69 -16.42 0.26
C PRO A 72 13.23 -16.20 -0.15
N SER A 73 12.93 -16.47 -1.41
CA SER A 73 11.56 -16.52 -1.89
C SER A 73 10.93 -17.78 -1.30
N TYR A 74 10.18 -17.64 -0.21
CA TYR A 74 9.24 -18.68 0.21
C TYR A 74 8.13 -18.74 -0.85
N HIS A 75 8.39 -19.48 -1.92
CA HIS A 75 7.40 -19.79 -2.93
C HIS A 75 6.68 -21.06 -2.48
N VAL A 76 5.45 -20.91 -1.99
CA VAL A 76 4.59 -22.05 -1.71
C VAL A 76 3.95 -22.49 -3.03
N GLU A 77 4.38 -23.64 -3.53
CA GLU A 77 3.82 -24.20 -4.77
C GLU A 77 2.31 -24.39 -4.65
N ARG A 78 1.60 -24.11 -5.76
CA ARG A 78 0.15 -24.29 -5.83
C ARG A 78 -0.18 -25.78 -5.89
N VAL A 79 -0.77 -26.29 -4.83
CA VAL A 79 -1.19 -27.69 -4.70
C VAL A 79 -2.62 -27.75 -4.16
N GLY A 80 -3.40 -28.72 -4.64
CA GLY A 80 -4.75 -29.01 -4.15
C GLY A 80 -5.82 -28.02 -4.62
N ALA A 81 -6.95 -28.02 -3.92
CA ALA A 81 -8.14 -27.24 -4.29
C ALA A 81 -8.07 -25.75 -3.91
N ALA A 82 -7.29 -25.41 -2.87
CA ALA A 82 -7.15 -24.04 -2.38
C ALA A 82 -5.86 -23.86 -1.57
N GLN A 83 -5.33 -22.62 -1.57
CA GLN A 83 -4.31 -22.15 -0.64
C GLN A 83 -4.94 -21.15 0.32
N VAL A 84 -4.74 -21.34 1.62
CA VAL A 84 -5.33 -20.50 2.67
C VAL A 84 -4.21 -19.98 3.57
N ALA A 85 -4.24 -18.69 3.91
CA ALA A 85 -3.30 -18.05 4.83
C ALA A 85 -4.01 -17.64 6.11
N LEU A 86 -3.44 -18.03 7.27
CA LEU A 86 -3.91 -17.60 8.59
C LEU A 86 -3.11 -16.35 9.03
N VAL A 87 -3.79 -15.22 9.22
CA VAL A 87 -3.16 -13.93 9.58
C VAL A 87 -3.80 -13.38 10.85
N GLY A 88 -2.96 -12.93 11.79
CA GLY A 88 -3.42 -12.37 13.06
C GLY A 88 -2.26 -12.16 14.04
N PRO A 89 -2.49 -11.44 15.16
CA PRO A 89 -1.47 -11.17 16.17
C PRO A 89 -0.96 -12.46 16.85
N PRO A 90 0.22 -12.47 17.48
CA PRO A 90 0.69 -13.61 18.29
C PRO A 90 -0.36 -14.07 19.32
N ASN A 91 -0.35 -15.35 19.70
CA ASN A 91 -1.26 -15.95 20.68
C ASN A 91 -2.76 -15.84 20.37
N SER A 92 -3.12 -15.60 19.10
CA SER A 92 -4.50 -15.55 18.62
C SER A 92 -5.09 -16.93 18.22
N GLY A 93 -4.46 -18.04 18.60
CA GLY A 93 -4.94 -19.40 18.29
C GLY A 93 -4.68 -19.92 16.87
N LYS A 94 -3.90 -19.22 16.03
CA LYS A 94 -3.59 -19.65 14.64
C LYS A 94 -2.94 -21.05 14.58
N SER A 95 -1.96 -21.31 15.43
CA SER A 95 -1.29 -22.62 15.48
C SER A 95 -2.24 -23.74 15.92
N SER A 96 -3.18 -23.45 16.83
CA SER A 96 -4.22 -24.39 17.26
C SER A 96 -5.17 -24.75 16.12
N ILE A 97 -5.60 -23.77 15.31
CA ILE A 97 -6.43 -24.01 14.12
C ILE A 97 -5.67 -24.87 13.10
N LEU A 98 -4.40 -24.54 12.85
CA LEU A 98 -3.56 -25.29 11.91
C LEU A 98 -3.42 -26.76 12.35
N ALA A 99 -3.14 -27.01 13.63
CA ALA A 99 -3.01 -28.36 14.19
C ALA A 99 -4.34 -29.13 14.23
N ALA A 100 -5.48 -28.45 14.38
CA ALA A 100 -6.80 -29.10 14.41
C ALA A 100 -7.33 -29.48 13.03
N LEU A 101 -7.04 -28.67 12.01
CA LEU A 101 -7.54 -28.87 10.64
C LEU A 101 -6.57 -29.66 9.75
N THR A 102 -5.33 -29.83 10.19
CA THR A 102 -4.28 -30.51 9.43
C THR A 102 -3.50 -31.43 10.34
N ASN A 103 -2.75 -32.38 9.77
CA ASN A 103 -1.86 -33.24 10.56
C ASN A 103 -0.49 -32.58 10.87
N ALA A 104 -0.42 -31.24 10.82
CA ALA A 104 0.80 -30.51 11.10
C ALA A 104 1.05 -30.40 12.62
N SER A 105 2.31 -30.37 13.02
CA SER A 105 2.74 -30.12 14.41
C SER A 105 3.45 -28.77 14.50
N PRO A 106 2.71 -27.64 14.55
CA PRO A 106 3.31 -26.32 14.59
C PRO A 106 3.88 -25.99 15.97
N ASP A 107 5.03 -25.33 15.99
CA ASP A 107 5.55 -24.72 17.22
C ASP A 107 4.59 -23.63 17.69
N ILE A 108 4.18 -23.72 18.95
CA ILE A 108 3.36 -22.71 19.61
C ILE A 108 4.31 -21.90 20.47
N ALA A 109 4.51 -20.63 20.11
CA ALA A 109 5.23 -19.71 20.96
C ALA A 109 4.50 -19.57 22.32
N PRO A 110 5.22 -19.53 23.45
CA PRO A 110 4.63 -19.44 24.79
C PRO A 110 3.80 -18.17 25.01
#